data_AF-M5TW41-F1
#
_entry.id   AF-M5TW41-F1
#
_cell.length_a   1.000
_cell.length_b   1.000
_cell.length_c   1.000
_cell.angle_alpha   90.00
_cell.angle_beta   90.00
_cell.angle_gamma   90.00
#
_symmetry.space_group_name_H-M   'P 1'
#
loop_
_entity.id
_entity.type
_entity.pdbx_description
1 polymer ?
#
loop_
_entity_poly.entity_id
_entity_poly.type
_entity_poly.pdbx_seq_one_letter_code
_entity_poly.pdbx_strand_id
1 'polypeptide(L)'
;MEEPQSLLNWAMSALGTTYIVLLPLSALLSFVFVLILVYRGRGPLAAASILLFVHAPLMIGIYAAVQGLLNSYSVIAMSGATPKPADVAVGFSTALFAPVVAMLLMVPSYIAAPIGTFIRSITGGNLAHPSASDV
;
A
#
# COMPACT_ATOMS: atom_id res chain seq x y z
N MET A 1 -22.42 16.19 -27.22
CA MET A 1 -21.41 17.03 -26.54
C MET A 1 -20.97 16.21 -25.33
N GLU A 2 -19.90 15.44 -25.47
CA GLU A 2 -19.37 14.64 -24.37
C GLU A 2 -18.61 15.59 -23.45
N GLU A 3 -19.09 15.81 -22.22
CA GLU A 3 -18.32 16.59 -21.26
C GLU A 3 -17.00 15.88 -20.97
N PRO A 4 -15.87 16.60 -20.92
CA PRO A 4 -14.59 16.01 -20.58
C PRO A 4 -14.71 15.42 -19.17
N GLN A 5 -14.74 14.09 -19.07
CA GLN A 5 -14.73 13.44 -17.76
C GLN A 5 -13.50 13.92 -17.00
N SER A 6 -13.73 14.59 -15.88
CA SER A 6 -12.65 15.01 -14.98
C SER A 6 -11.81 13.79 -14.60
N LEU A 7 -10.47 13.90 -14.71
CA LEU A 7 -9.54 12.83 -14.34
C LEU A 7 -9.79 12.32 -12.90
N LEU A 8 -10.24 13.22 -12.02
CA LEU A 8 -10.61 12.87 -10.66
C LEU A 8 -11.84 11.97 -10.61
N ASN A 9 -12.86 12.27 -11.43
CA ASN A 9 -14.08 11.47 -11.52
C ASN A 9 -13.80 10.09 -12.12
N TRP A 10 -12.95 10.02 -13.15
CA TRP A 10 -12.48 8.74 -13.69
C TRP A 10 -11.71 7.93 -12.63
N ALA A 11 -10.78 8.55 -11.91
CA ALA A 11 -10.02 7.90 -10.85
C ALA A 11 -10.92 7.34 -9.74
N MET A 12 -11.94 8.10 -9.34
CA MET A 12 -12.94 7.64 -8.37
C MET A 12 -13.77 6.47 -8.91
N SER A 13 -14.21 6.54 -10.16
CA SER A 13 -14.93 5.44 -10.81
C SER A 13 -14.06 4.18 -10.96
N ALA A 14 -12.76 4.35 -11.21
CA ALA A 14 -11.81 3.26 -11.38
C ALA A 14 -11.51 2.54 -10.06
N LEU A 15 -11.33 3.27 -8.95
CA LEU A 15 -11.15 2.62 -7.64
C LEU A 15 -12.46 2.01 -7.13
N GLY A 16 -13.60 2.61 -7.44
CA GLY A 16 -14.86 2.28 -6.79
C GLY A 16 -14.88 2.73 -5.33
N THR A 17 -16.08 2.78 -4.76
CA THR A 17 -16.33 3.31 -3.41
C THR A 17 -15.58 2.53 -2.32
N THR A 18 -15.45 1.21 -2.47
CA THR A 18 -14.75 0.36 -1.49
C THR A 18 -13.26 0.72 -1.40
N TYR A 19 -12.55 0.78 -2.52
CA TYR A 19 -11.10 0.98 -2.50
C TYR A 19 -10.67 2.42 -2.25
N ILE A 20 -11.53 3.39 -2.57
CA ILE A 20 -11.32 4.81 -2.20
C ILE A 20 -11.14 4.97 -0.69
N VAL A 21 -11.89 4.22 0.12
CA VAL A 21 -11.80 4.30 1.58
C VAL A 21 -10.77 3.31 2.13
N LEU A 22 -10.75 2.09 1.59
CA LEU A 22 -9.91 1.01 2.11
C LEU A 22 -8.41 1.29 1.91
N LEU A 23 -8.01 1.80 0.74
CA LEU A 23 -6.58 2.03 0.45
C LEU A 23 -5.97 3.11 1.35
N PRO A 24 -6.54 4.32 1.48
CA PRO A 24 -6.01 5.33 2.40
C PRO A 24 -6.05 4.89 3.86
N LEU A 25 -7.12 4.20 4.28
CA LEU A 25 -7.25 3.69 5.65
C LEU A 25 -6.15 2.66 5.97
N SER A 26 -5.88 1.76 5.04
CA SER A 26 -4.80 0.78 5.18
C SER A 26 -3.42 1.42 5.20
N ALA A 27 -3.21 2.45 4.39
CA ALA A 27 -1.96 3.20 4.33
C ALA A 27 -1.72 3.98 5.62
N LEU A 28 -2.75 4.64 6.14
CA LEU A 28 -2.68 5.34 7.42
C LEU A 28 -2.37 4.37 8.56
N LEU A 29 -3.05 3.22 8.60
CA LEU A 29 -2.84 2.20 9.62
C LEU A 29 -1.41 1.64 9.54
N SER A 30 -0.93 1.29 8.34
CA SER A 30 0.44 0.86 8.08
C SER A 30 1.46 1.90 8.57
N PHE A 31 1.26 3.16 8.20
CA PHE A 31 2.14 4.26 8.58
C PHE A 31 2.20 4.43 10.10
N VAL A 32 1.06 4.41 10.79
CA VAL A 32 0.99 4.47 12.26
C VAL A 32 1.71 3.27 12.90
N PHE A 33 1.53 2.06 12.38
CA PHE A 33 2.25 0.87 12.88
C PHE A 33 3.76 1.00 12.69
N VAL A 34 4.22 1.49 11.53
CA VAL A 34 5.64 1.74 11.27
C VAL A 34 6.19 2.77 12.27
N LEU A 35 5.48 3.87 12.50
CA LEU A 35 5.89 4.85 13.52
C LEU A 35 5.98 4.23 14.91
N ILE A 36 4.95 3.50 15.34
CA ILE A 36 4.94 2.83 16.65
C ILE A 36 6.12 1.85 16.76
N LEU A 37 6.41 1.07 15.73
CA LEU A 37 7.53 0.13 15.70
C LEU A 37 8.89 0.84 15.74
N VAL A 38 9.02 1.97 15.05
CA VAL A 38 10.22 2.80 15.09
C VAL A 38 10.44 3.38 16.49
N TYR A 39 9.37 3.88 17.15
CA TYR A 39 9.47 4.51 18.46
C TYR A 39 9.58 3.51 19.63
N ARG A 40 8.83 2.39 19.62
CA ARG A 40 8.76 1.42 20.73
C ARG A 40 9.51 0.12 20.48
N GLY A 41 9.74 -0.26 19.23
CA GLY A 41 10.40 -1.52 18.92
C GLY A 41 11.83 -1.53 19.44
N ARG A 42 12.24 -2.59 20.13
CA ARG A 42 13.64 -2.87 20.47
C ARG A 42 14.05 -4.23 19.90
N GLY A 43 15.29 -4.33 19.43
CA GLY A 43 15.87 -5.53 18.81
C GLY A 43 15.68 -5.70 17.29
N PRO A 44 16.25 -6.79 16.72
CA PRO A 44 16.22 -7.12 15.28
C PRO A 44 14.83 -7.47 14.75
N LEU A 45 13.96 -8.03 15.60
CA LEU A 45 12.59 -8.41 15.21
C LEU A 45 11.74 -7.20 14.80
N ALA A 46 12.02 -6.00 15.35
CA ALA A 46 11.34 -4.77 14.97
C ALA A 46 11.58 -4.42 13.49
N ALA A 47 12.80 -4.62 12.99
CA ALA A 47 13.13 -4.37 11.59
C ALA A 47 12.39 -5.34 10.64
N ALA A 48 12.32 -6.61 11.00
CA ALA A 48 11.58 -7.61 10.23
C ALA A 48 10.07 -7.30 10.15
N SER A 49 9.46 -6.86 11.27
CA SER A 49 8.05 -6.47 11.27
C SER A 49 7.75 -5.20 10.45
N ILE A 50 8.68 -4.25 10.39
CA ILE A 50 8.50 -3.03 9.58
C ILE A 50 8.34 -3.39 8.10
N LEU A 51 9.13 -4.34 7.59
CA LEU A 51 9.02 -4.79 6.20
C LEU A 51 7.63 -5.35 5.89
N LEU A 52 6.99 -6.07 6.81
CA LEU A 52 5.64 -6.59 6.60
C LEU A 52 4.59 -5.48 6.54
N PHE A 53 4.62 -4.55 7.49
CA PHE A 53 3.61 -3.50 7.55
C PHE A 53 3.74 -2.47 6.44
N VAL A 54 4.96 -2.19 5.98
CA VAL A 54 5.20 -1.29 4.86
C VAL A 54 4.49 -1.76 3.58
N HIS A 55 4.39 -3.07 3.35
CA HIS A 55 3.77 -3.62 2.13
C HIS A 55 2.26 -3.87 2.26
N ALA A 56 1.64 -3.58 3.40
CA ALA A 56 0.22 -3.84 3.62
C ALA A 56 -0.71 -3.16 2.59
N PRO A 57 -0.50 -1.87 2.20
CA PRO A 57 -1.34 -1.23 1.19
C PRO A 57 -1.21 -1.90 -0.19
N LEU A 58 0.00 -2.36 -0.56
CA LEU A 58 0.23 -3.07 -1.83
C LEU A 58 -0.56 -4.38 -1.89
N MET A 59 -0.63 -5.14 -0.80
CA MET A 59 -1.40 -6.38 -0.76
C MET A 59 -2.90 -6.12 -1.02
N ILE A 60 -3.42 -5.02 -0.47
CA ILE A 60 -4.81 -4.58 -0.74
C ILE A 60 -4.96 -4.11 -2.20
N GLY A 61 -3.97 -3.42 -2.76
CA GLY A 61 -3.95 -3.02 -4.17
C GLY A 61 -3.94 -4.21 -5.13
N ILE A 62 -3.17 -5.25 -4.82
CA ILE A 62 -3.15 -6.51 -5.61
C ILE A 62 -4.51 -7.21 -5.51
N TYR A 63 -5.10 -7.28 -4.31
CA TYR A 63 -6.43 -7.85 -4.13
C TYR A 63 -7.48 -7.08 -4.94
N ALA A 64 -7.44 -5.74 -4.90
CA ALA A 64 -8.30 -4.88 -5.71
C ALA A 64 -8.16 -5.18 -7.20
N ALA A 65 -6.93 -5.46 -7.65
CA ALA A 65 -6.69 -5.76 -9.04
C ALA A 65 -7.24 -7.11 -9.49
N VAL A 66 -7.09 -8.13 -8.65
CA VAL A 66 -7.72 -9.43 -8.88
C VAL A 66 -9.23 -9.29 -8.92
N GLN A 67 -9.83 -8.55 -7.99
CA GLN A 67 -11.29 -8.34 -7.99
C GLN A 67 -11.75 -7.56 -9.24
N GLY A 68 -11.03 -6.53 -9.66
CA GLY A 68 -11.33 -5.76 -10.87
C GLY A 68 -11.34 -6.65 -12.12
N LEU A 69 -10.32 -7.51 -12.28
CA LEU A 69 -10.26 -8.48 -13.37
C LEU A 69 -11.41 -9.49 -13.29
N LEU A 70 -11.70 -10.04 -12.12
CA LEU A 70 -12.81 -11.00 -11.94
C LEU A 70 -14.15 -10.40 -12.34
N ASN A 71 -14.39 -9.12 -12.03
CA ASN A 71 -15.60 -8.42 -12.43
C ASN A 71 -15.70 -8.30 -13.96
N SER A 72 -14.62 -7.89 -14.64
CA SER A 72 -14.60 -7.80 -16.12
C SER A 72 -14.76 -9.17 -16.78
N TYR A 73 -14.08 -10.20 -16.29
CA TYR A 73 -14.23 -11.56 -16.82
C TYR A 73 -15.61 -12.15 -16.56
N SER A 74 -16.24 -11.83 -15.42
CA SER A 74 -17.61 -12.24 -15.13
C SER A 74 -18.59 -11.66 -16.15
N VAL A 75 -18.45 -10.38 -16.51
CA VAL A 75 -19.27 -9.75 -17.56
C VAL A 75 -19.09 -10.47 -18.90
N ILE A 76 -17.85 -10.80 -19.27
CA ILE A 76 -17.56 -11.51 -20.52
C ILE A 76 -18.20 -12.91 -20.52
N ALA A 77 -18.01 -13.67 -19.44
CA ALA A 77 -18.48 -15.05 -19.34
C ALA A 77 -20.02 -15.17 -19.25
N MET A 78 -20.68 -14.17 -18.67
CA MET A 78 -22.13 -14.18 -18.48
C MET A 78 -22.89 -13.50 -19.63
N SER A 79 -22.20 -12.80 -20.53
CA SER A 79 -22.83 -12.13 -21.66
C SER A 79 -23.25 -13.12 -22.75
N GLY A 80 -24.51 -13.05 -23.21
CA GLY A 80 -25.01 -13.85 -24.33
C GLY A 80 -24.57 -13.34 -25.71
N ALA A 81 -23.82 -12.24 -25.76
CA ALA A 81 -23.28 -11.59 -26.95
C ALA A 81 -22.04 -10.77 -26.55
N THR A 82 -21.22 -10.34 -27.51
CA THR A 82 -20.00 -9.55 -27.24
C THR A 82 -20.32 -8.32 -26.37
N PRO A 83 -19.73 -8.19 -25.16
CA PRO A 83 -20.01 -7.09 -24.26
C PRO A 83 -19.45 -5.77 -24.80
N LYS A 84 -20.09 -4.66 -24.42
CA LYS A 84 -19.60 -3.34 -24.83
C LYS A 84 -18.30 -3.05 -24.09
N PRO A 85 -17.31 -2.37 -24.72
CA PRO A 85 -16.05 -2.03 -24.07
C PRO A 85 -16.23 -1.27 -22.74
N ALA A 86 -17.25 -0.41 -22.65
CA ALA A 86 -17.56 0.35 -21.44
C ALA A 86 -17.90 -0.55 -20.23
N ASP A 87 -18.52 -1.72 -20.46
CA ASP A 87 -18.99 -2.61 -19.39
C ASP A 87 -17.83 -3.34 -18.69
N VAL A 88 -16.72 -3.54 -19.40
CA VAL A 88 -15.51 -4.20 -18.87
C VAL A 88 -14.40 -3.21 -18.51
N ALA A 89 -14.44 -1.99 -19.05
CA ALA A 89 -13.42 -0.97 -18.85
C ALA A 89 -13.24 -0.59 -17.38
N VAL A 90 -14.31 -0.58 -16.59
CA VAL A 90 -14.25 -0.26 -15.16
C VAL A 90 -13.36 -1.25 -14.42
N GLY A 91 -13.60 -2.56 -14.58
CA GLY A 91 -12.81 -3.58 -13.87
C GLY A 91 -11.34 -3.62 -14.30
N PHE A 92 -11.05 -3.42 -15.59
CA PHE A 92 -9.66 -3.27 -16.06
C PHE A 92 -8.99 -2.00 -15.51
N SER A 93 -9.73 -0.90 -15.42
CA SER A 93 -9.24 0.35 -14.83
C SER A 93 -8.94 0.19 -13.35
N THR A 94 -9.81 -0.50 -12.59
CA THR A 94 -9.55 -0.88 -11.19
C THR A 94 -8.27 -1.70 -11.09
N ALA A 95 -8.10 -2.68 -11.99
CA ALA A 95 -6.97 -3.58 -11.96
C ALA A 95 -5.61 -2.93 -12.19
N LEU A 96 -5.56 -1.95 -13.08
CA LEU A 96 -4.33 -1.22 -13.37
C LEU A 96 -4.08 -0.10 -12.35
N PHE A 97 -5.13 0.60 -11.94
CA PHE A 97 -4.98 1.84 -11.18
C PHE A 97 -4.89 1.62 -9.66
N ALA A 98 -5.58 0.61 -9.11
CA ALA A 98 -5.54 0.35 -7.67
C ALA A 98 -4.12 0.00 -7.15
N PRO A 99 -3.30 -0.84 -7.83
CA PRO A 99 -1.92 -1.08 -7.43
C PRO A 99 -1.05 0.18 -7.47
N VAL A 100 -1.24 1.03 -8.48
CA VAL A 100 -0.51 2.30 -8.61
C VAL A 100 -0.82 3.21 -7.42
N VAL A 101 -2.09 3.35 -7.06
CA VAL A 101 -2.48 4.14 -5.87
C VAL A 101 -1.90 3.54 -4.60
N ALA A 102 -1.95 2.21 -4.44
CA ALA A 102 -1.37 1.53 -3.29
C ALA A 102 0.15 1.78 -3.17
N MET A 103 0.87 1.75 -4.28
CA MET A 103 2.31 2.05 -4.33
C MET A 103 2.59 3.51 -3.92
N LEU A 104 1.79 4.46 -4.40
CA LEU A 104 1.93 5.87 -4.02
C LEU A 104 1.67 6.08 -2.53
N LEU A 105 0.66 5.40 -1.98
CA LEU A 105 0.32 5.49 -0.56
C LEU A 105 1.35 4.83 0.35
N MET A 106 2.20 3.93 -0.17
CA MET A 106 3.29 3.31 0.59
C MET A 106 4.48 4.22 0.85
N VAL A 107 4.68 5.25 0.03
CA VAL A 107 5.82 6.18 0.09
C VAL A 107 6.12 6.71 1.50
N PRO A 108 5.16 7.26 2.27
CA PRO A 108 5.44 7.78 3.61
C PRO A 108 5.96 6.69 4.55
N SER A 109 5.40 5.48 4.52
CA SER A 109 5.87 4.35 5.33
C SER A 109 7.27 3.91 4.91
N TYR A 110 7.55 3.90 3.61
CA TYR A 110 8.85 3.54 3.04
C TYR A 110 9.97 4.54 3.38
N ILE A 111 9.63 5.80 3.65
CA ILE A 111 10.58 6.83 4.08
C ILE A 111 10.78 6.77 5.60
N ALA A 112 9.70 6.66 6.37
CA ALA A 112 9.77 6.65 7.83
C ALA A 112 10.53 5.43 8.37
N ALA A 113 10.36 4.27 7.75
CA ALA A 113 11.01 3.02 8.14
C ALA A 113 12.56 3.10 8.17
N PRO A 114 13.26 3.39 7.05
CA PRO A 114 14.72 3.44 7.03
C PRO A 114 15.29 4.61 7.82
N ILE A 115 14.64 5.78 7.81
CA ILE A 115 15.09 6.93 8.62
C ILE A 115 15.02 6.59 10.11
N GLY A 116 13.91 6.01 10.54
CA GLY A 116 13.69 5.61 11.92
C GLY A 116 14.69 4.56 12.40
N THR A 117 14.95 3.53 11.59
CA THR A 117 15.95 2.50 11.93
C THR A 117 17.37 3.05 11.89
N PHE A 118 17.67 3.98 10.97
CA PHE A 118 18.98 4.63 10.88
C PHE A 118 19.29 5.46 12.13
N ILE A 119 18.39 6.37 12.54
CA ILE A 119 18.57 7.18 13.76
C ILE A 119 18.82 6.26 14.96
N ARG A 120 18.03 5.20 15.07
CA ARG A 120 18.16 4.22 16.16
C ARG A 120 19.49 3.48 16.14
N SER A 121 20.05 3.18 14.96
CA SER A 121 21.36 2.53 14.84
C SER A 121 22.50 3.40 15.39
N ILE A 122 22.43 4.72 15.18
CA ILE A 122 23.42 5.68 15.68
C ILE A 122 23.31 5.82 17.20
N THR A 123 22.10 5.98 17.74
CA THR A 123 21.92 6.19 19.19
C THR A 123 22.14 4.91 20.01
N GLY A 124 21.88 3.73 19.45
CA GLY A 124 22.03 2.45 20.14
C GLY A 124 23.47 1.95 20.30
N GLY A 125 24.43 2.49 19.52
CA GLY A 125 25.83 2.03 19.54
C GLY A 125 26.70 2.57 20.69
N ASN A 126 26.23 3.56 21.45
CA ASN A 126 27.09 4.34 22.35
C ASN A 126 27.19 3.80 23.81
N LEU A 127 26.78 2.55 24.07
CA LEU A 127 26.83 1.91 25.41
C LEU A 127 27.84 0.76 25.51
N ALA A 128 28.65 0.50 24.49
CA ALA A 128 29.75 -0.43 24.58
C ALA A 128 31.06 0.35 24.87
N HIS A 129 31.33 0.63 26.15
CA HIS A 129 32.67 1.07 26.55
C HIS A 129 33.49 -0.14 27.05
N PRO A 130 34.76 -0.28 26.62
CA PRO A 130 35.67 -1.34 27.03
C PRO A 130 36.30 -1.05 28.41
N SER A 131 36.40 -2.07 29.26
CA SER A 131 37.48 -2.19 30.27
C SER A 131 37.61 -3.64 30.76
N ALA A 132 38.15 -4.50 29.88
CA ALA A 132 38.72 -5.77 30.33
C ALA A 132 40.24 -5.59 30.51
N SER A 133 40.62 -4.78 31.49
CA SER A 133 42.00 -4.70 31.98
C SER A 133 42.07 -4.33 33.47
N ASP A 134 41.02 -4.65 34.24
CA ASP A 134 41.01 -4.60 35.71
C ASP A 134 40.86 -6.02 36.28
N VAL A 135 41.84 -6.89 36.00
CA VAL A 135 42.17 -8.09 36.81
C VAL A 135 43.66 -8.33 36.74
#